data_AF-A0A5C4SGX6-F1
#
_entry.id   AF-A0A5C4SGX6-F1
#
_cell.length_a   1.000
_cell.length_b   1.000
_cell.length_c   1.000
_cell.angle_alpha   90.00
_cell.angle_beta   90.00
_cell.angle_gamma   90.00
#
_symmetry.space_group_name_H-M   'P 1'
#
loop_
_entity.id
_entity.type
_entity.pdbx_description
1 polymer ?
#
loop_
_entity_poly.entity_id
_entity_poly.type
_entity_poly.pdbx_seq_one_letter_code
_entity_poly.pdbx_strand_id
1 'polypeptide(L)'
;MNHLPLIIKREYLTKVRNKSFIIMTFLSPLIFIALIAFVAYLSQLNSDKIRVITILDETGMIHDVFKNSDKTTYNILHGMSLEDAKKVVKETEATGLLHVVYIVNEKTPRVTFYSEESPSLNLISALESNIEKKLTNINLEENGVDVEKINASRVNIDIAQESFEGEKTSKMDSIIKLIFGGAAGYLLFMFIIIYGNMIMRSVIEEKTSRIIEVIISSVKPVQLMLGKIIGTSLAGITQFVVWLIVGSILMTITSFVLGIDMVQLQTPQQEMMKQAMENPEMNMQAQNIFNAFYHLPLTNLIIAFILFFIGGYLLYSSLYAAIGAAVDNETDTQQFMMPIIMPLILAVYIGIFTVIEDPHGMVSTVFSFIPLTSPVVMLMRIPFGVPIWQQILSLVLLIGSFMCTVWFAAKIYRVGILMYGKKPSYKELAKWIKY
;
A
#
# COMPACT_ATOMS: atom_id res chain seq x y z
N MET A 1 16.79 21.27 -39.08
CA MET A 1 15.75 20.23 -38.97
C MET A 1 15.52 19.93 -37.49
N ASN A 2 14.29 19.74 -37.02
CA ASN A 2 14.03 19.44 -35.60
C ASN A 2 14.50 18.00 -35.29
N HIS A 3 15.65 17.85 -34.63
CA HIS A 3 16.21 16.54 -34.27
C HIS A 3 15.51 15.89 -33.06
N LEU A 4 14.58 16.60 -32.40
CA LEU A 4 13.89 16.13 -31.19
C LEU A 4 13.17 14.78 -31.36
N PRO A 5 12.35 14.53 -32.41
CA PRO A 5 11.69 13.23 -32.58
C PRO A 5 12.66 12.06 -32.78
N LEU A 6 13.79 12.32 -33.45
CA LEU A 6 14.84 11.31 -33.66
C LEU A 6 15.51 10.95 -32.34
N ILE A 7 15.77 11.94 -31.48
CA ILE A 7 16.32 11.72 -30.14
C ILE A 7 15.32 10.93 -29.30
N ILE A 8 14.04 11.32 -29.25
CA ILE A 8 13.00 10.58 -28.51
C ILE A 8 12.98 9.11 -28.93
N LYS A 9 12.97 8.85 -30.24
CA LYS A 9 12.97 7.48 -30.78
C LYS A 9 14.23 6.72 -30.37
N ARG A 10 15.41 7.34 -30.45
CA ARG A 10 16.67 6.73 -30.01
C ARG A 10 16.61 6.35 -28.53
N GLU A 11 16.27 7.31 -27.67
CA GLU A 11 16.25 7.12 -26.22
C GLU A 11 15.25 6.04 -25.80
N TYR A 12 14.04 6.06 -26.38
CA TYR A 12 13.04 5.03 -26.16
C TYR A 12 13.54 3.64 -26.57
N LEU A 13 14.06 3.50 -27.81
CA LEU A 13 14.54 2.21 -28.32
C LEU A 13 15.74 1.69 -27.54
N THR A 14 16.67 2.55 -27.14
CA THR A 14 17.84 2.17 -26.32
C THR A 14 17.40 1.60 -24.97
N LYS A 15 16.36 2.17 -24.34
CA LYS A 15 15.84 1.65 -23.07
C LYS A 15 15.04 0.37 -23.26
N VAL A 16 14.06 0.34 -24.16
CA VAL A 16 13.18 -0.83 -24.34
C VAL A 16 13.93 -2.05 -24.88
N ARG A 17 15.03 -1.86 -25.63
CA ARG A 17 15.88 -2.96 -26.11
C ARG A 17 16.98 -3.37 -25.12
N ASN A 18 17.14 -2.66 -24.00
CA ASN A 18 18.13 -3.02 -23.00
C ASN A 18 17.74 -4.35 -22.34
N LYS A 19 18.68 -5.31 -22.30
CA LYS A 19 18.46 -6.62 -21.68
C LYS A 19 17.96 -6.50 -20.24
N SER A 20 18.54 -5.60 -19.45
CA SER A 20 18.13 -5.37 -18.06
C SER A 20 16.70 -4.84 -17.97
N PHE A 21 16.29 -3.95 -18.89
CA PHE A 21 14.93 -3.43 -18.94
C PHE A 21 13.93 -4.53 -19.29
N ILE A 22 14.20 -5.34 -20.32
CA ILE A 22 13.33 -6.45 -20.72
C ILE A 22 13.21 -7.46 -19.58
N ILE A 23 14.35 -7.87 -18.99
CA ILE A 23 14.37 -8.81 -17.86
C ILE A 23 13.55 -8.24 -16.70
N MET A 24 13.82 -7.01 -16.24
CA MET A 24 13.08 -6.42 -15.12
C MET A 24 11.59 -6.26 -15.43
N THR A 25 11.22 -5.93 -16.68
CA THR A 25 9.82 -5.73 -17.09
C THR A 25 9.01 -7.02 -16.96
N PHE A 26 9.55 -8.17 -17.37
CA PHE A 26 8.82 -9.45 -17.32
C PHE A 26 9.07 -10.25 -16.04
N LEU A 27 10.27 -10.14 -15.46
CA LEU A 27 10.64 -10.86 -14.25
C LEU A 27 9.94 -10.29 -13.02
N SER A 28 9.68 -8.97 -12.95
CA SER A 28 9.04 -8.38 -11.77
C SER A 28 7.58 -8.82 -11.57
N PRO A 29 6.67 -8.84 -12.58
CA PRO A 29 5.34 -9.42 -12.40
C PRO A 29 5.40 -10.93 -12.09
N LEU A 30 6.35 -11.64 -12.70
CA LEU A 30 6.54 -13.07 -12.46
C LEU A 30 6.93 -13.36 -11.01
N ILE A 31 7.94 -12.66 -10.48
CA ILE A 31 8.36 -12.77 -9.08
C ILE A 31 7.20 -12.37 -8.16
N PHE A 32 6.49 -11.30 -8.47
CA PHE A 32 5.38 -10.82 -7.65
C PHE A 32 4.27 -11.86 -7.55
N ILE A 33 3.87 -12.46 -8.69
CA ILE A 33 2.83 -13.50 -8.72
C ILE A 33 3.34 -14.80 -8.12
N ALA A 34 4.60 -15.17 -8.34
CA ALA A 34 5.20 -16.33 -7.68
C ALA A 34 5.23 -16.17 -6.16
N LEU A 35 5.54 -14.97 -5.66
CA LEU A 35 5.49 -14.64 -4.23
C LEU A 35 4.06 -14.74 -3.69
N ILE A 36 3.07 -14.16 -4.38
CA ILE A 36 1.66 -14.26 -4.01
C ILE A 36 1.24 -15.74 -3.97
N ALA A 37 1.54 -16.52 -5.01
CA ALA A 37 1.23 -17.93 -5.07
C ALA A 37 1.93 -18.73 -3.96
N PHE A 38 3.17 -18.39 -3.65
CA PHE A 38 3.95 -19.03 -2.59
C PHE A 38 3.38 -18.73 -1.20
N VAL A 39 3.08 -17.45 -0.90
CA VAL A 39 2.44 -17.05 0.36
C VAL A 39 1.06 -17.70 0.49
N ALA A 40 0.29 -17.75 -0.60
CA ALA A 40 -1.00 -18.42 -0.64
C ALA A 40 -0.88 -19.92 -0.34
N TYR A 41 0.08 -20.59 -0.96
CA TYR A 41 0.38 -22.00 -0.72
C TYR A 41 0.81 -22.27 0.73
N LEU A 42 1.72 -21.45 1.28
CA LEU A 42 2.13 -21.53 2.69
C LEU A 42 0.95 -21.30 3.65
N SER A 43 0.06 -20.37 3.33
CA SER A 43 -1.13 -20.10 4.13
C SER A 43 -2.08 -21.30 4.15
N GLN A 44 -2.24 -21.98 3.01
CA GLN A 44 -3.07 -23.18 2.92
C GLN A 44 -2.50 -24.32 3.76
N LEU A 45 -1.20 -24.58 3.69
CA LEU A 45 -0.53 -25.59 4.53
C LEU A 45 -0.73 -25.37 6.04
N ASN A 46 -0.91 -24.13 6.46
CA ASN A 46 -1.12 -23.78 7.87
C ASN A 46 -2.61 -23.80 8.28
N SER A 47 -3.54 -23.80 7.32
CA SER A 47 -4.98 -23.71 7.57
C SER A 47 -5.64 -25.06 7.85
N ASP A 48 -5.01 -26.16 7.44
CA ASP A 48 -5.56 -27.52 7.57
C ASP A 48 -5.30 -28.16 8.95
N LYS A 49 -4.53 -27.50 9.83
CA LYS A 49 -4.26 -28.01 11.19
C LYS A 49 -5.41 -27.68 12.14
N ILE A 50 -6.22 -28.68 12.47
CA ILE A 50 -7.20 -28.60 13.56
C ILE A 50 -6.44 -28.41 14.88
N ARG A 51 -6.74 -27.33 15.59
CA ARG A 51 -6.15 -27.04 16.89
C ARG A 51 -6.94 -27.74 17.98
N VAL A 52 -6.29 -28.57 18.77
CA VAL A 52 -6.94 -29.23 19.91
C VAL A 52 -6.53 -28.50 21.17
N ILE A 53 -7.49 -27.88 21.85
CA ILE A 53 -7.26 -27.16 23.10
C ILE A 53 -7.92 -27.95 24.22
N THR A 54 -7.12 -28.36 25.19
CA THR A 54 -7.62 -29.06 26.37
C THR A 54 -7.88 -28.04 27.47
N ILE A 55 -9.00 -28.17 28.18
CA ILE A 55 -9.43 -27.23 29.22
C ILE A 55 -9.52 -28.00 30.53
N LEU A 56 -8.77 -27.58 31.54
CA LEU A 56 -8.91 -28.01 32.92
C LEU A 56 -9.56 -26.85 33.70
N ASP A 57 -10.87 -26.95 33.88
CA ASP A 57 -11.66 -25.99 34.65
C ASP A 57 -11.96 -26.56 36.04
N GLU A 58 -11.26 -26.04 37.05
CA GLU A 58 -11.52 -26.39 38.45
C GLU A 58 -12.67 -25.57 39.07
N THR A 59 -13.12 -24.52 38.36
CA THR A 59 -14.18 -23.62 38.84
C THR A 59 -15.57 -24.11 38.46
N GLY A 60 -15.68 -24.86 37.37
CA GLY A 60 -16.94 -25.32 36.78
C GLY A 60 -17.75 -24.20 36.11
N MET A 61 -17.25 -22.97 36.04
CA MET A 61 -18.01 -21.80 35.59
C MET A 61 -17.91 -21.54 34.08
N ILE A 62 -16.91 -22.11 33.39
CA ILE A 62 -16.56 -21.72 32.01
C ILE A 62 -16.68 -22.84 30.99
N HIS A 63 -17.13 -24.03 31.39
CA HIS A 63 -17.27 -25.19 30.50
C HIS A 63 -18.16 -24.93 29.27
N ASP A 64 -19.25 -24.17 29.43
CA ASP A 64 -20.20 -23.86 28.34
C ASP A 64 -19.72 -22.84 27.31
N VAL A 65 -18.58 -22.19 27.58
CA VAL A 65 -18.06 -21.08 26.76
C VAL A 65 -17.43 -21.60 25.47
N PHE A 66 -16.81 -22.79 25.54
CA PHE A 66 -15.98 -23.32 24.48
C PHE A 66 -16.77 -24.30 23.62
N LYS A 67 -17.07 -23.90 22.38
CA LYS A 67 -17.76 -24.73 21.39
C LYS A 67 -16.81 -25.12 20.28
N ASN A 68 -16.88 -26.38 19.85
CA ASN A 68 -16.10 -26.88 18.73
C ASN A 68 -16.43 -26.11 17.45
N SER A 69 -15.41 -25.90 16.63
CA SER A 69 -15.48 -25.24 15.33
C SER A 69 -14.69 -26.05 14.31
N ASP A 70 -14.83 -25.73 13.03
CA ASP A 70 -14.12 -26.43 11.94
C ASP A 70 -12.59 -26.42 12.10
N LYS A 71 -12.03 -25.44 12.83
CA LYS A 71 -10.57 -25.26 13.01
C LYS A 71 -10.07 -25.49 14.44
N THR A 72 -10.97 -25.54 15.42
CA THR A 72 -10.61 -25.68 16.84
C THR A 72 -11.54 -26.64 17.56
N THR A 73 -10.96 -27.66 18.17
CA THR A 73 -11.65 -28.63 19.03
C THR A 73 -11.27 -28.38 20.47
N TYR A 74 -12.26 -28.31 21.34
CA TYR A 74 -12.11 -28.14 22.77
C TYR A 74 -12.41 -29.45 23.50
N ASN A 75 -11.44 -29.93 24.27
CA ASN A 75 -11.58 -31.11 25.10
C ASN A 75 -11.59 -30.69 26.57
N ILE A 76 -12.69 -30.96 27.28
CA ILE A 76 -12.83 -30.56 28.69
C ILE A 76 -12.43 -31.73 29.59
N LEU A 77 -11.52 -31.47 30.53
CA LEU A 77 -11.10 -32.41 31.57
C LEU A 77 -11.76 -32.05 32.90
N HIS A 78 -12.24 -33.07 33.61
CA HIS A 78 -12.89 -32.92 34.92
C HIS A 78 -12.16 -33.74 35.99
N GLY A 79 -11.99 -33.17 37.18
CA GLY A 79 -11.54 -33.90 38.38
C GLY A 79 -10.13 -34.49 38.31
N MET A 80 -9.25 -33.94 37.47
CA MET A 80 -7.86 -34.38 37.31
C MET A 80 -6.86 -33.40 37.92
N SER A 81 -5.69 -33.90 38.32
CA SER A 81 -4.59 -33.03 38.75
C SER A 81 -3.96 -32.31 37.54
N LEU A 82 -3.39 -31.12 37.77
CA LEU A 82 -2.67 -30.38 36.73
C LEU A 82 -1.55 -31.22 36.07
N GLU A 83 -0.83 -32.02 36.85
CA GLU A 83 0.26 -32.85 36.34
C GLU A 83 -0.25 -33.98 35.43
N ASP A 84 -1.40 -34.58 35.75
CA ASP A 84 -2.00 -35.59 34.89
C ASP A 84 -2.65 -34.96 33.65
N ALA A 85 -3.25 -33.77 33.77
CA ALA A 85 -3.76 -33.02 32.62
C ALA A 85 -2.65 -32.66 31.63
N LYS A 86 -1.47 -32.25 32.13
CA LYS A 86 -0.29 -32.02 31.28
C LYS A 86 0.18 -33.29 30.57
N LYS A 87 0.12 -34.46 31.21
CA LYS A 87 0.44 -35.74 30.56
C LYS A 87 -0.55 -36.05 29.44
N VAL A 88 -1.85 -35.90 29.69
CA VAL A 88 -2.90 -36.11 28.68
C VAL A 88 -2.69 -35.21 27.47
N VAL A 89 -2.37 -33.92 27.67
CA VAL A 89 -2.09 -32.98 26.57
C VAL A 89 -0.90 -33.42 25.74
N LYS A 90 0.16 -33.94 26.38
CA LYS A 90 1.34 -34.48 25.69
C LYS A 90 1.06 -35.78 24.95
N GLU A 91 0.27 -36.69 25.54
CA GLU A 91 -0.10 -37.97 24.91
C GLU A 91 -1.07 -37.79 23.74
N THR A 92 -1.95 -36.80 23.82
CA THR A 92 -2.94 -36.49 22.77
C THR A 92 -2.42 -35.51 21.71
N GLU A 93 -1.15 -35.08 21.82
CA GLU A 93 -0.54 -34.04 20.97
C GLU A 93 -1.41 -32.78 20.84
N ALA A 94 -2.11 -32.42 21.93
CA ALA A 94 -2.97 -31.25 21.94
C ALA A 94 -2.13 -29.96 21.91
N THR A 95 -2.67 -28.93 21.25
CA THR A 95 -2.02 -27.63 21.03
C THR A 95 -1.69 -26.90 22.34
N GLY A 96 -2.50 -27.11 23.38
CA GLY A 96 -2.21 -26.60 24.71
C GLY A 96 -3.29 -26.94 25.73
N LEU A 97 -2.98 -26.65 26.99
CA LEU A 97 -3.83 -26.80 28.15
C LEU A 97 -4.17 -25.43 28.72
N LEU A 98 -5.46 -25.08 28.69
CA LEU A 98 -5.99 -23.95 29.44
C LEU A 98 -6.35 -24.43 30.86
N HIS A 99 -5.65 -23.93 31.86
CA HIS A 99 -5.91 -24.22 33.26
C HIS A 99 -6.55 -23.01 33.94
N VAL A 100 -7.69 -23.22 34.58
CA VAL A 100 -8.43 -22.16 35.27
C VAL A 100 -8.67 -22.57 36.72
N VAL A 101 -8.13 -21.78 37.64
CA VAL A 101 -8.15 -22.03 39.08
C VAL A 101 -8.77 -20.83 39.81
N TYR A 102 -9.67 -21.10 40.74
CA TYR A 102 -10.14 -20.06 41.65
C TYR A 102 -9.12 -19.86 42.78
N ILE A 103 -8.63 -18.63 42.95
CA ILE A 103 -7.78 -18.30 44.09
C ILE A 103 -8.68 -17.78 45.21
N VAL A 104 -8.69 -18.48 46.35
CA VAL A 104 -9.39 -18.03 47.55
C VAL A 104 -8.84 -16.65 47.95
N ASN A 105 -9.71 -15.63 47.96
CA ASN A 105 -9.46 -14.18 48.17
C ASN A 105 -9.26 -13.30 46.93
N GLU A 106 -9.30 -13.85 45.71
CA GLU A 106 -9.34 -13.05 44.48
C GLU A 106 -10.73 -13.12 43.83
N LYS A 107 -11.23 -11.99 43.32
CA LYS A 107 -12.49 -11.94 42.54
C LYS A 107 -12.36 -12.54 41.14
N THR A 108 -11.13 -12.75 40.68
CA THR A 108 -10.81 -13.21 39.33
C THR A 108 -10.09 -14.55 39.40
N PRO A 109 -10.49 -15.57 38.61
CA PRO A 109 -9.76 -16.81 38.55
C PRO A 109 -8.39 -16.60 37.90
N ARG A 110 -7.40 -17.36 38.34
CA ARG A 110 -6.10 -17.41 37.68
C ARG A 110 -6.21 -18.33 36.48
N VAL A 111 -6.01 -17.76 35.30
CA VAL A 111 -5.99 -18.47 34.02
C VAL A 111 -4.54 -18.63 33.58
N THR A 112 -4.11 -19.85 33.24
CA THR A 112 -2.77 -20.13 32.73
C THR A 112 -2.87 -21.06 31.53
N PHE A 113 -2.21 -20.68 30.43
CA PHE A 113 -2.14 -21.51 29.22
C PHE A 113 -0.77 -22.20 29.16
N TYR A 114 -0.76 -23.53 29.16
CA TYR A 114 0.44 -24.34 29.02
C TYR A 114 0.52 -24.93 27.61
N SER A 115 1.63 -24.73 26.93
CA SER A 115 1.89 -25.30 25.61
C SER A 115 3.39 -25.55 25.42
N GLU A 116 3.75 -26.47 24.52
CA GLU A 116 5.16 -26.71 24.18
C GLU A 116 5.71 -25.59 23.30
N GLU A 117 4.88 -25.05 22.41
CA GLU A 117 5.20 -23.91 21.56
C GLU A 117 4.46 -22.64 22.03
N SER A 118 4.99 -21.47 21.72
CA SER A 118 4.31 -20.20 22.03
C SER A 118 3.02 -20.07 21.21
N PRO A 119 1.85 -19.89 21.85
CA PRO A 119 0.58 -19.80 21.15
C PRO A 119 0.48 -18.48 20.35
N SER A 120 -0.33 -18.49 19.29
CA SER A 120 -0.61 -17.27 18.52
C SER A 120 -1.36 -16.24 19.37
N LEU A 121 -1.04 -14.95 19.21
CA LEU A 121 -1.73 -13.84 19.90
C LEU A 121 -3.25 -13.91 19.71
N ASN A 122 -3.72 -14.16 18.49
CA ASN A 122 -5.15 -14.26 18.19
C ASN A 122 -5.85 -15.36 19.01
N LEU A 123 -5.17 -16.49 19.24
CA LEU A 123 -5.75 -17.58 20.04
C LEU A 123 -5.89 -17.14 21.50
N ILE A 124 -4.83 -16.59 22.08
CA ILE A 124 -4.85 -16.12 23.47
C ILE A 124 -5.92 -15.04 23.65
N SER A 125 -5.95 -14.02 22.79
CA SER A 125 -6.96 -12.96 22.86
C SER A 125 -8.39 -13.47 22.68
N ALA A 126 -8.61 -14.52 21.87
CA ALA A 126 -9.92 -15.15 21.74
C ALA A 126 -10.33 -15.91 23.01
N LEU A 127 -9.40 -16.66 23.62
CA LEU A 127 -9.64 -17.34 24.90
C LEU A 127 -9.93 -16.32 26.02
N GLU A 128 -9.12 -15.27 26.12
CA GLU A 128 -9.30 -14.17 27.07
C GLU A 128 -10.68 -13.53 26.92
N SER A 129 -11.04 -13.07 25.71
CA SER A 129 -12.33 -12.40 25.47
C SER A 129 -13.53 -13.29 25.81
N ASN A 130 -13.46 -14.58 25.49
CA ASN A 130 -14.50 -15.55 25.79
C ASN A 130 -14.68 -15.76 27.30
N ILE A 131 -13.57 -15.94 28.02
CA ILE A 131 -13.57 -16.11 29.49
C ILE A 131 -14.03 -14.82 30.18
N GLU A 132 -13.49 -13.67 29.78
CA GLU A 132 -13.86 -12.36 30.31
C GLU A 132 -15.36 -12.09 30.17
N LYS A 133 -15.92 -12.36 28.98
CA LYS A 133 -17.34 -12.14 28.71
C LYS A 133 -18.22 -13.02 29.60
N LYS A 134 -17.87 -14.31 29.77
CA LYS A 134 -18.62 -15.22 30.65
C LYS A 134 -18.51 -14.81 32.11
N LEU A 135 -17.30 -14.57 32.62
CA LEU A 135 -17.08 -14.19 34.02
C LEU A 135 -17.71 -12.84 34.34
N THR A 136 -17.69 -11.89 33.40
CA THR A 136 -18.38 -10.60 33.54
C THR A 136 -19.89 -10.80 33.65
N ASN A 137 -20.47 -11.65 32.81
CA ASN A 137 -21.90 -11.95 32.89
C ASN A 137 -22.27 -12.62 34.22
N ILE A 138 -21.48 -13.60 34.69
CA ILE A 138 -21.69 -14.23 36.01
C ILE A 138 -21.63 -13.17 37.11
N ASN A 139 -20.60 -12.31 37.12
CA ASN A 139 -20.49 -11.24 38.09
C ASN A 139 -21.70 -10.29 38.06
N LEU A 140 -22.22 -9.96 36.87
CA LEU A 140 -23.41 -9.13 36.75
C LEU A 140 -24.63 -9.82 37.36
N GLU A 141 -24.86 -11.09 37.02
CA GLU A 141 -25.97 -11.89 37.56
C GLU A 141 -25.89 -12.03 39.09
N GLU A 142 -24.71 -12.30 39.64
CA GLU A 142 -24.48 -12.38 41.10
C GLU A 142 -24.74 -11.05 41.83
N ASN A 143 -24.50 -9.92 41.17
CA ASN A 143 -24.83 -8.59 41.70
C ASN A 143 -26.29 -8.19 41.46
N GLY A 144 -27.16 -9.13 41.06
CA GLY A 144 -28.58 -8.90 40.82
C GLY A 144 -28.88 -8.14 39.52
N VAL A 145 -27.92 -8.09 38.60
CA VAL A 145 -28.06 -7.41 37.31
C VAL A 145 -28.53 -8.41 36.25
N ASP A 146 -29.66 -8.09 35.62
CA ASP A 146 -30.25 -8.89 34.56
C ASP A 146 -29.51 -8.68 33.23
N VAL A 147 -28.63 -9.62 32.88
CA VAL A 147 -27.78 -9.56 31.68
C VAL A 147 -28.61 -9.59 30.40
N GLU A 148 -29.76 -10.28 30.40
CA GLU A 148 -30.67 -10.27 29.25
C GLU A 148 -31.27 -8.89 29.05
N LYS A 149 -31.66 -8.18 30.12
CA LYS A 149 -32.09 -6.78 30.01
C LYS A 149 -30.97 -5.87 29.55
N ILE A 150 -29.72 -6.08 29.98
CA ILE A 150 -28.58 -5.31 29.46
C ILE A 150 -28.44 -5.52 27.97
N ASN A 151 -28.39 -6.77 27.52
CA ASN A 151 -28.20 -7.11 26.11
C ASN A 151 -29.39 -6.65 25.25
N ALA A 152 -30.62 -6.78 25.74
CA ALA A 152 -31.81 -6.26 25.09
C ALA A 152 -31.86 -4.73 25.06
N SER A 153 -31.18 -4.06 26.00
CA SER A 153 -31.05 -2.60 26.05
C SER A 153 -29.82 -2.09 25.29
N ARG A 154 -28.97 -2.97 24.74
CA ARG A 154 -27.84 -2.55 23.90
C ARG A 154 -28.39 -1.98 22.60
N VAL A 155 -28.08 -0.72 22.35
CA VAL A 155 -28.41 -0.06 21.10
C VAL A 155 -27.15 0.02 20.25
N ASN A 156 -27.15 -0.72 19.14
CA ASN A 156 -26.13 -0.57 18.09
C ASN A 156 -26.61 0.51 17.12
N ILE A 157 -25.92 1.64 17.10
CA ILE A 157 -26.23 2.74 16.18
C ILE A 157 -25.28 2.67 15.01
N ASP A 158 -25.82 2.43 13.81
CA ASP A 158 -25.11 2.79 12.59
C ASP A 158 -25.63 4.14 12.08
N ILE A 159 -24.70 5.07 11.90
CA ILE A 159 -25.03 6.41 11.44
C ILE A 159 -25.05 6.34 9.92
N ALA A 160 -26.25 6.32 9.35
CA ALA A 160 -26.42 6.52 7.91
C ALA A 160 -25.87 7.89 7.54
N GLN A 161 -25.03 7.93 6.51
CA GLN A 161 -24.48 9.18 5.99
C GLN A 161 -25.20 9.50 4.69
N GLU A 162 -25.60 10.74 4.51
CA GLU A 162 -26.27 11.21 3.30
C GLU A 162 -25.81 12.65 3.04
N SER A 163 -25.48 12.95 1.78
CA SER A 163 -25.15 14.32 1.38
C SER A 163 -26.41 15.20 1.40
N PHE A 164 -26.24 16.52 1.39
CA PHE A 164 -27.37 17.46 1.25
C PHE A 164 -28.14 17.30 -0.07
N GLU A 165 -27.56 16.60 -1.05
CA GLU A 165 -28.17 16.29 -2.35
C GLU A 165 -28.86 14.91 -2.37
N GLY A 166 -28.83 14.18 -1.25
CA GLY A 166 -29.45 12.86 -1.12
C GLY A 166 -28.55 11.67 -1.51
N GLU A 167 -27.24 11.89 -1.68
CA GLU A 167 -26.32 10.80 -1.96
C GLU A 167 -25.99 10.04 -0.67
N LYS A 168 -26.49 8.80 -0.57
CA LYS A 168 -26.20 7.92 0.58
C LYS A 168 -24.77 7.42 0.52
N THR A 169 -24.03 7.65 1.60
CA THR A 169 -22.68 7.14 1.79
C THR A 169 -22.62 6.26 3.04
N SER A 170 -21.64 5.37 3.08
CA SER A 170 -21.35 4.55 4.28
C SER A 170 -19.98 4.88 4.87
N LYS A 171 -19.77 4.54 6.15
CA LYS A 171 -18.41 4.58 6.74
C LYS A 171 -17.42 3.75 5.91
N MET A 172 -17.89 2.63 5.35
CA MET A 172 -17.08 1.75 4.53
C MET A 172 -16.71 2.39 3.19
N ASP A 173 -17.58 3.22 2.62
CA ASP A 173 -17.29 3.99 1.39
C ASP A 173 -16.08 4.89 1.60
N SER A 174 -16.02 5.59 2.74
CA SER A 174 -14.89 6.46 3.08
C SER A 174 -13.59 5.69 3.27
N ILE A 175 -13.62 4.50 3.88
CA ILE A 175 -12.44 3.64 4.05
C ILE A 175 -11.95 3.12 2.69
N ILE A 176 -12.85 2.73 1.79
CA ILE A 176 -12.46 2.24 0.46
C ILE A 176 -11.93 3.37 -0.41
N LYS A 177 -12.57 4.55 -0.39
CA LYS A 177 -12.05 5.78 -1.03
C LYS A 177 -10.64 6.09 -0.57
N LEU A 178 -10.39 5.96 0.74
CA LEU A 178 -9.07 6.13 1.33
C LEU A 178 -8.05 5.13 0.80
N ILE A 179 -8.37 3.83 0.82
CA ILE A 179 -7.43 2.79 0.39
C ILE A 179 -7.05 2.99 -1.08
N PHE A 180 -8.03 3.21 -1.96
CA PHE A 180 -7.78 3.35 -3.39
C PHE A 180 -7.07 4.66 -3.73
N GLY A 181 -7.49 5.78 -3.14
CA GLY A 181 -6.81 7.07 -3.31
C GLY A 181 -5.39 7.01 -2.78
N GLY A 182 -5.22 6.46 -1.57
CA GLY A 182 -3.94 6.27 -0.91
C GLY A 182 -2.98 5.40 -1.71
N ALA A 183 -3.45 4.25 -2.19
CA ALA A 183 -2.68 3.35 -3.03
C ALA A 183 -2.29 4.02 -4.35
N ALA A 184 -3.21 4.73 -5.02
CA ALA A 184 -2.91 5.44 -6.26
C ALA A 184 -1.84 6.53 -6.07
N GLY A 185 -1.97 7.34 -5.02
CA GLY A 185 -0.96 8.36 -4.68
C GLY A 185 0.40 7.76 -4.33
N TYR A 186 0.42 6.68 -3.53
CA TYR A 186 1.65 6.00 -3.15
C TYR A 186 2.34 5.31 -4.33
N LEU A 187 1.57 4.67 -5.22
CA LEU A 187 2.11 4.09 -6.45
C LEU A 187 2.76 5.15 -7.33
N LEU A 188 2.11 6.31 -7.49
CA LEU A 188 2.68 7.42 -8.25
C LEU A 188 3.98 7.93 -7.60
N PHE A 189 4.00 8.10 -6.27
CA PHE A 189 5.21 8.41 -5.50
C PHE A 189 6.35 7.44 -5.80
N MET A 190 6.09 6.13 -5.71
CA MET A 190 7.08 5.09 -5.98
C MET A 190 7.61 5.17 -7.41
N PHE A 191 6.73 5.33 -8.40
CA PHE A 191 7.15 5.42 -9.79
C PHE A 191 8.00 6.66 -10.08
N ILE A 192 7.65 7.82 -9.52
CA ILE A 192 8.45 9.03 -9.69
C ILE A 192 9.88 8.80 -9.19
N ILE A 193 10.05 8.16 -8.03
CA ILE A 193 11.37 7.91 -7.46
C ILE A 193 12.14 6.88 -8.30
N ILE A 194 11.53 5.75 -8.63
CA ILE A 194 12.17 4.66 -9.38
C ILE A 194 12.68 5.17 -10.74
N TYR A 195 11.79 5.78 -11.52
CA TYR A 195 12.13 6.21 -12.87
C TYR A 195 12.93 7.52 -12.90
N GLY A 196 12.76 8.40 -11.90
CA GLY A 196 13.60 9.58 -11.72
C GLY A 196 15.07 9.21 -11.52
N ASN A 197 15.33 8.23 -10.65
CA ASN A 197 16.66 7.66 -10.46
C ASN A 197 17.24 7.07 -11.75
N MET A 198 16.41 6.39 -12.55
CA MET A 198 16.83 5.82 -13.83
C MET A 198 17.30 6.89 -14.82
N ILE A 199 16.61 8.03 -14.89
CA ILE A 199 17.02 9.17 -15.75
C ILE A 199 18.34 9.75 -15.26
N MET A 200 18.45 10.00 -13.96
CA MET A 200 19.66 10.57 -13.37
C MET A 200 20.90 9.72 -13.70
N ARG A 201 20.82 8.41 -13.46
CA ARG A 201 21.90 7.46 -13.81
C ARG A 201 22.22 7.49 -15.29
N SER A 202 21.19 7.52 -16.15
CA SER A 202 21.37 7.60 -17.61
C SER A 202 22.06 8.89 -18.08
N VAL A 203 21.96 9.99 -17.33
CA VAL A 203 22.69 11.24 -17.64
C VAL A 203 24.14 11.12 -17.17
N ILE A 204 24.38 10.54 -16.01
CA ILE A 204 25.72 10.30 -15.46
C ILE A 204 26.52 9.35 -16.36
N GLU A 205 25.91 8.26 -16.83
CA GLU A 205 26.50 7.32 -17.80
C GLU A 205 26.93 8.00 -19.11
N GLU A 206 26.10 8.90 -19.65
CA GLU A 206 26.44 9.64 -20.88
C GLU A 206 27.55 10.67 -20.67
N LYS A 207 27.55 11.32 -19.51
CA LYS A 207 28.60 12.26 -19.13
C LYS A 207 29.95 11.53 -18.99
N THR A 208 29.96 10.41 -18.28
CA THR A 208 31.16 9.62 -18.03
C THR A 208 31.69 8.91 -19.28
N SER A 209 30.82 8.54 -20.22
CA SER A 209 31.21 7.81 -21.44
C SER A 209 31.78 8.69 -22.56
N ARG A 210 31.96 10.00 -22.36
CA ARG A 210 32.44 10.99 -23.36
C ARG A 210 31.63 11.06 -24.67
N ILE A 211 30.51 10.34 -24.77
CA ILE A 211 29.60 10.39 -25.91
C ILE A 211 29.01 11.80 -26.06
N ILE A 212 28.92 12.54 -24.96
CA ILE A 212 28.29 13.85 -24.90
C ILE A 212 29.04 14.95 -25.66
N GLU A 213 30.37 14.89 -25.75
CA GLU A 213 31.19 15.86 -26.50
C GLU A 213 30.90 15.80 -28.00
N VAL A 214 30.65 14.59 -28.52
CA VAL A 214 30.26 14.38 -29.92
C VAL A 214 28.81 14.82 -30.14
N ILE A 215 27.88 14.49 -29.23
CA ILE A 215 26.46 14.79 -29.44
C ILE A 215 26.15 16.30 -29.33
N ILE A 216 26.79 17.02 -28.39
CA ILE A 216 26.57 18.46 -28.20
C ILE A 216 27.05 19.27 -29.42
N SER A 217 28.02 18.75 -30.20
CA SER A 217 28.44 19.39 -31.46
C SER A 217 27.35 19.37 -32.54
N SER A 218 26.42 18.42 -32.45
CA SER A 218 25.42 18.14 -33.48
C SER A 218 24.00 18.58 -33.09
N VAL A 219 23.66 18.63 -31.80
CA VAL A 219 22.32 19.00 -31.33
C VAL A 219 22.37 19.88 -30.09
N LYS A 220 21.43 20.84 -30.00
CA LYS A 220 21.29 21.73 -28.84
C LYS A 220 21.02 20.93 -27.56
N PRO A 221 21.70 21.23 -26.42
CA PRO A 221 21.51 20.52 -25.15
C PRO A 221 20.06 20.43 -24.67
N VAL A 222 19.26 21.48 -24.90
CA VAL A 222 17.82 21.51 -24.56
C VAL A 222 17.04 20.41 -25.28
N GLN A 223 17.28 20.22 -26.58
CA GLN A 223 16.59 19.20 -27.38
C GLN A 223 17.03 17.79 -26.98
N LEU A 224 18.30 17.64 -26.59
CA LEU A 224 18.82 16.37 -26.09
C LEU A 224 18.17 15.98 -24.75
N MET A 225 18.12 16.92 -23.81
CA MET A 225 17.52 16.70 -22.49
C MET A 225 16.01 16.41 -22.62
N LEU A 226 15.28 17.19 -23.41
CA LEU A 226 13.86 16.95 -23.68
C LEU A 226 13.62 15.60 -24.34
N GLY A 227 14.43 15.25 -25.33
CA GLY A 227 14.33 13.96 -26.01
C GLY A 227 14.58 12.78 -25.08
N LYS A 228 15.54 12.93 -24.14
CA LYS A 228 15.80 11.93 -23.11
C LYS A 228 14.67 11.80 -22.11
N ILE A 229 14.19 12.91 -21.56
CA ILE A 229 13.07 12.90 -20.61
C ILE A 229 11.87 12.21 -21.26
N ILE A 230 11.44 12.66 -22.44
CA ILE A 230 10.26 12.08 -23.13
C ILE A 230 10.50 10.63 -23.54
N GLY A 231 11.66 10.28 -24.09
CA GLY A 231 11.95 8.91 -24.53
C GLY A 231 11.99 7.91 -23.37
N THR A 232 12.57 8.31 -22.23
CA THR A 232 12.56 7.49 -21.01
C THR A 232 11.18 7.43 -20.37
N SER A 233 10.38 8.51 -20.42
CA SER A 233 8.96 8.49 -20.01
C SER A 233 8.17 7.43 -20.76
N LEU A 234 8.31 7.41 -22.10
CA LEU A 234 7.59 6.47 -22.93
C LEU A 234 7.98 5.02 -22.60
N ALA A 235 9.26 4.76 -22.30
CA ALA A 235 9.70 3.43 -21.88
C ALA A 235 9.04 3.02 -20.54
N GLY A 236 8.98 3.92 -19.55
CA GLY A 236 8.31 3.65 -18.27
C GLY A 236 6.80 3.39 -18.43
N ILE A 237 6.12 4.13 -19.30
CA ILE A 237 4.71 3.88 -19.65
C ILE A 237 4.56 2.50 -20.29
N THR A 238 5.41 2.15 -21.25
CA THR A 238 5.41 0.81 -21.87
C THR A 238 5.59 -0.29 -20.83
N GLN A 239 6.56 -0.14 -19.91
CA GLN A 239 6.79 -1.10 -18.82
C GLN A 239 5.55 -1.26 -17.93
N PHE A 240 4.87 -0.17 -17.59
CA PHE A 240 3.64 -0.21 -16.81
C PHE A 240 2.50 -0.94 -17.54
N VAL A 241 2.29 -0.64 -18.83
CA VAL A 241 1.28 -1.33 -19.65
C VAL A 241 1.59 -2.83 -19.74
N VAL A 242 2.87 -3.21 -19.90
CA VAL A 242 3.29 -4.61 -19.89
C VAL A 242 3.01 -5.26 -18.53
N TRP A 243 3.26 -4.57 -17.41
CA TRP A 243 2.94 -5.09 -16.08
C TRP A 243 1.44 -5.36 -15.90
N LEU A 244 0.56 -4.46 -16.35
CA LEU A 244 -0.88 -4.69 -16.29
C LEU A 244 -1.28 -5.92 -17.10
N ILE A 245 -0.82 -6.02 -18.35
CA ILE A 245 -1.20 -7.13 -19.25
C ILE A 245 -0.63 -8.46 -18.74
N VAL A 246 0.68 -8.52 -18.47
CA VAL A 246 1.37 -9.74 -18.03
C VAL A 246 0.88 -10.16 -16.64
N GLY A 247 0.68 -9.20 -15.73
CA GLY A 247 0.16 -9.46 -14.40
C GLY A 247 -1.24 -10.10 -14.44
N SER A 248 -2.16 -9.53 -15.24
CA SER A 248 -3.49 -10.12 -15.43
C SER A 248 -3.42 -11.52 -16.02
N ILE A 249 -2.62 -11.73 -17.07
CA ILE A 249 -2.47 -13.05 -17.72
C ILE A 249 -1.90 -14.07 -16.75
N LEU A 250 -0.82 -13.74 -16.04
CA LEU A 250 -0.17 -14.64 -15.09
C LEU A 250 -1.10 -15.01 -13.94
N MET A 251 -1.90 -14.08 -13.40
CA MET A 251 -2.90 -14.42 -12.38
C MET A 251 -3.93 -15.43 -12.89
N THR A 252 -4.40 -15.28 -14.13
CA THR A 252 -5.32 -16.26 -14.75
C THR A 252 -4.64 -17.62 -14.95
N ILE A 253 -3.39 -17.65 -15.45
CA ILE A 253 -2.65 -18.89 -15.69
C ILE A 253 -2.36 -19.61 -14.37
N THR A 254 -1.88 -18.91 -13.34
CA THR A 254 -1.57 -19.54 -12.06
C THR A 254 -2.81 -20.16 -11.42
N SER A 255 -3.97 -19.50 -11.57
CA SER A 255 -5.25 -20.06 -11.13
C SER A 255 -5.59 -21.39 -11.81
N PHE A 256 -5.36 -21.46 -13.12
CA PHE A 256 -5.60 -22.67 -13.90
C PHE A 256 -4.59 -23.79 -13.61
N VAL A 257 -3.29 -23.47 -13.52
CA VAL A 257 -2.21 -24.47 -13.40
C VAL A 257 -2.13 -25.06 -12.00
N LEU A 258 -2.24 -24.23 -10.96
CA LEU A 258 -2.14 -24.71 -9.58
C LEU A 258 -3.47 -25.27 -9.07
N GLY A 259 -4.58 -25.09 -9.80
CA GLY A 259 -5.93 -25.35 -9.28
C GLY A 259 -6.29 -24.48 -8.08
N ILE A 260 -5.42 -23.53 -7.73
CA ILE A 260 -5.61 -22.53 -6.68
C ILE A 260 -6.31 -21.37 -7.35
N ASP A 261 -7.63 -21.37 -7.32
CA ASP A 261 -8.43 -20.30 -7.88
C ASP A 261 -8.05 -19.00 -7.15
N MET A 262 -7.20 -18.13 -7.71
CA MET A 262 -6.62 -17.01 -6.96
C MET A 262 -7.67 -15.97 -6.58
N VAL A 263 -8.79 -15.98 -7.29
CA VAL A 263 -9.99 -15.19 -6.98
C VAL A 263 -10.78 -15.82 -5.83
N GLN A 264 -10.66 -17.14 -5.62
CA GLN A 264 -11.22 -17.88 -4.48
C GLN A 264 -10.18 -18.37 -3.47
N LEU A 265 -8.97 -17.81 -3.51
CA LEU A 265 -8.07 -17.97 -2.39
C LEU A 265 -8.82 -17.41 -1.19
N GLN A 266 -8.73 -18.11 -0.06
CA GLN A 266 -9.05 -17.61 1.27
C GLN A 266 -8.15 -16.41 1.58
N THR A 267 -8.31 -15.35 0.80
CA THR A 267 -8.10 -14.00 1.27
C THR A 267 -9.03 -13.86 2.48
N PRO A 268 -8.65 -13.08 3.49
CA PRO A 268 -9.52 -12.75 4.61
C PRO A 268 -10.94 -12.35 4.17
N GLN A 269 -11.09 -11.88 2.92
CA GLN A 269 -12.34 -11.50 2.28
C GLN A 269 -13.35 -12.64 2.04
N GLN A 270 -12.93 -13.85 1.64
CA GLN A 270 -13.88 -14.97 1.44
C GLN A 270 -14.24 -15.68 2.74
N GLU A 271 -13.30 -15.81 3.67
CA GLU A 271 -13.59 -16.32 5.01
C GLU A 271 -14.50 -15.34 5.77
N MET A 272 -14.26 -14.03 5.61
CA MET A 272 -15.21 -13.00 6.03
C MET A 272 -16.56 -13.17 5.34
N MET A 273 -16.64 -13.42 4.02
CA MET A 273 -17.93 -13.54 3.33
C MET A 273 -18.71 -14.80 3.73
N LYS A 274 -18.05 -15.92 4.04
CA LYS A 274 -18.68 -17.11 4.62
C LYS A 274 -19.14 -16.87 6.06
N GLN A 275 -18.28 -16.33 6.93
CA GLN A 275 -18.66 -15.94 8.29
C GLN A 275 -19.75 -14.86 8.30
N ALA A 276 -19.78 -14.01 7.28
CA ALA A 276 -20.81 -13.00 7.07
C ALA A 276 -22.16 -13.59 6.69
N MET A 277 -22.22 -14.70 5.97
CA MET A 277 -23.49 -15.38 5.72
C MET A 277 -24.08 -15.99 7.01
N GLU A 278 -23.24 -16.34 7.98
CA GLU A 278 -23.65 -16.91 9.28
C GLU A 278 -23.93 -15.83 10.34
N ASN A 279 -23.30 -14.66 10.25
CA ASN A 279 -23.49 -13.54 11.18
C ASN A 279 -24.13 -12.32 10.47
N PRO A 280 -25.37 -11.93 10.82
CA PRO A 280 -26.08 -10.81 10.19
C PRO A 280 -25.30 -9.49 10.16
N GLU A 281 -24.52 -9.18 11.20
CA GLU A 281 -23.71 -7.95 11.26
C GLU A 281 -22.57 -7.97 10.24
N MET A 282 -21.92 -9.12 10.09
CA MET A 282 -20.85 -9.30 9.10
C MET A 282 -21.39 -9.34 7.67
N ASN A 283 -22.63 -9.84 7.44
CA ASN A 283 -23.29 -9.78 6.13
C ASN A 283 -23.45 -8.33 5.64
N MET A 284 -23.99 -7.48 6.51
CA MET A 284 -24.16 -6.06 6.20
C MET A 284 -22.82 -5.38 5.92
N GLN A 285 -21.78 -5.72 6.67
CA GLN A 285 -20.43 -5.17 6.43
C GLN A 285 -19.84 -5.61 5.09
N ALA A 286 -19.98 -6.88 4.71
CA ALA A 286 -19.53 -7.39 3.41
C ALA A 286 -20.28 -6.71 2.27
N GLN A 287 -21.60 -6.54 2.38
CA GLN A 287 -22.41 -5.86 1.38
C GLN A 287 -22.01 -4.38 1.24
N ASN A 288 -21.72 -3.69 2.35
CA ASN A 288 -21.22 -2.32 2.34
C ASN A 288 -19.87 -2.18 1.63
N ILE A 289 -18.96 -3.15 1.77
CA ILE A 289 -17.67 -3.19 1.05
C ILE A 289 -17.89 -3.27 -0.47
N PHE A 290 -18.77 -4.16 -0.92
CA PHE A 290 -19.07 -4.28 -2.35
C PHE A 290 -19.68 -3.01 -2.93
N ASN A 291 -20.70 -2.45 -2.26
CA ASN A 291 -21.35 -1.22 -2.69
C ASN A 291 -20.36 -0.04 -2.76
N ALA A 292 -19.51 0.10 -1.75
CA ALA A 292 -18.46 1.12 -1.70
C ALA A 292 -17.49 1.04 -2.88
N PHE A 293 -17.10 -0.17 -3.32
CA PHE A 293 -16.24 -0.35 -4.48
C PHE A 293 -16.91 0.13 -5.78
N TYR A 294 -18.20 -0.17 -5.97
CA TYR A 294 -18.94 0.29 -7.15
C TYR A 294 -19.17 1.81 -7.15
N HIS A 295 -19.26 2.44 -5.99
CA HIS A 295 -19.36 3.91 -5.87
C HIS A 295 -18.03 4.64 -6.11
N LEU A 296 -16.90 3.94 -6.29
CA LEU A 296 -15.64 4.60 -6.60
C LEU A 296 -15.67 5.21 -8.00
N PRO A 297 -15.17 6.45 -8.18
CA PRO A 297 -15.06 7.09 -9.48
C PRO A 297 -13.87 6.54 -10.27
N LEU A 298 -13.87 5.23 -10.57
CA LEU A 298 -12.73 4.49 -11.12
C LEU A 298 -12.26 5.07 -12.46
N THR A 299 -13.18 5.47 -13.32
CA THR A 299 -12.86 6.13 -14.59
C THR A 299 -12.08 7.42 -14.38
N ASN A 300 -12.58 8.30 -13.48
CA ASN A 300 -11.89 9.55 -13.19
C ASN A 300 -10.52 9.30 -12.53
N LEU A 301 -10.46 8.34 -11.61
CA LEU A 301 -9.22 7.96 -10.93
C LEU A 301 -8.16 7.47 -11.93
N ILE A 302 -8.52 6.60 -12.87
CA ILE A 302 -7.59 6.07 -13.88
C ILE A 302 -7.10 7.17 -14.82
N ILE A 303 -8.01 8.02 -15.33
CA ILE A 303 -7.66 9.12 -16.22
C ILE A 303 -6.74 10.11 -15.50
N ALA A 304 -7.11 10.52 -14.29
CA ALA A 304 -6.29 11.39 -13.46
C ALA A 304 -4.94 10.75 -13.13
N PHE A 305 -4.91 9.44 -12.83
CA PHE A 305 -3.67 8.72 -12.57
C PHE A 305 -2.71 8.85 -13.74
N ILE A 306 -3.17 8.60 -14.97
CA ILE A 306 -2.32 8.72 -16.17
C ILE A 306 -1.85 10.16 -16.36
N LEU A 307 -2.73 11.15 -16.24
CA LEU A 307 -2.39 12.56 -16.47
C LEU A 307 -1.41 13.11 -15.42
N PHE A 308 -1.67 12.87 -14.13
CA PHE A 308 -0.78 13.27 -13.04
C PHE A 308 0.50 12.44 -13.01
N PHE A 309 0.45 11.18 -13.43
CA PHE A 309 1.64 10.36 -13.61
C PHE A 309 2.55 10.97 -14.67
N ILE A 310 2.02 11.29 -15.86
CA ILE A 310 2.81 11.90 -16.94
C ILE A 310 3.34 13.27 -16.48
N GLY A 311 2.49 14.14 -15.93
CA GLY A 311 2.89 15.48 -15.51
C GLY A 311 3.91 15.47 -14.37
N GLY A 312 3.65 14.69 -13.32
CA GLY A 312 4.53 14.54 -12.16
C GLY A 312 5.84 13.90 -12.58
N TYR A 313 5.78 12.83 -13.37
CA TYR A 313 6.97 12.19 -13.89
C TYR A 313 7.83 13.16 -14.69
N LEU A 314 7.26 13.91 -15.64
CA LEU A 314 8.00 14.88 -16.45
C LEU A 314 8.65 16.00 -15.60
N LEU A 315 7.92 16.53 -14.61
CA LEU A 315 8.44 17.52 -13.67
C LEU A 315 9.66 16.97 -12.91
N TYR A 316 9.50 15.84 -12.25
CA TYR A 316 10.55 15.24 -11.43
C TYR A 316 11.73 14.75 -12.27
N SER A 317 11.46 14.16 -13.44
CA SER A 317 12.47 13.74 -14.41
C SER A 317 13.41 14.88 -14.82
N SER A 318 12.87 16.09 -14.98
CA SER A 318 13.69 17.26 -15.31
C SER A 318 14.62 17.66 -14.16
N LEU A 319 14.17 17.54 -12.90
CA LEU A 319 15.02 17.76 -11.72
C LEU A 319 16.11 16.70 -11.58
N TYR A 320 15.75 15.42 -11.75
CA TYR A 320 16.71 14.31 -11.74
C TYR A 320 17.74 14.42 -12.87
N ALA A 321 17.32 14.82 -14.07
CA ALA A 321 18.23 15.08 -15.18
C ALA A 321 19.21 16.22 -14.89
N ALA A 322 18.76 17.29 -14.21
CA ALA A 322 19.61 18.40 -13.80
C ALA A 322 20.69 17.95 -12.80
N ILE A 323 20.33 17.12 -11.81
CA ILE A 323 21.30 16.54 -10.87
C ILE A 323 22.28 15.63 -11.59
N GLY A 324 21.78 14.73 -12.45
CA GLY A 324 22.63 13.79 -13.18
C GLY A 324 23.65 14.49 -14.08
N ALA A 325 23.32 15.68 -14.60
CA ALA A 325 24.28 16.49 -15.36
C ALA A 325 25.29 17.21 -14.45
N ALA A 326 24.89 17.58 -13.25
CA ALA A 326 25.73 18.32 -12.30
C ALA A 326 26.81 17.45 -11.64
N VAL A 327 26.57 16.17 -11.43
CA VAL A 327 27.48 15.25 -10.74
C VAL A 327 28.26 14.34 -11.69
N ASP A 328 29.38 13.82 -11.21
CA ASP A 328 30.25 12.91 -11.99
C ASP A 328 30.13 11.44 -11.57
N ASN A 329 29.65 11.16 -10.35
CA ASN A 329 29.44 9.81 -9.84
C ASN A 329 28.04 9.67 -9.21
N GLU A 330 27.59 8.42 -9.06
CA GLU A 330 26.29 8.14 -8.43
C GLU A 330 26.31 8.42 -6.92
N THR A 331 27.43 8.22 -6.23
CA THR A 331 27.54 8.40 -4.77
C THR A 331 27.31 9.85 -4.33
N ASP A 332 27.67 10.82 -5.16
CA ASP A 332 27.54 12.25 -4.90
C ASP A 332 26.10 12.74 -5.10
N THR A 333 25.26 11.97 -5.78
CA THR A 333 23.86 12.34 -6.06
C THR A 333 22.98 12.33 -4.81
N GLN A 334 23.30 11.48 -3.82
CA GLN A 334 22.42 11.26 -2.66
C GLN A 334 22.10 12.56 -1.91
N GLN A 335 23.10 13.45 -1.78
CA GLN A 335 22.91 14.74 -1.11
C GLN A 335 22.00 15.69 -1.90
N PHE A 336 21.98 15.60 -3.25
CA PHE A 336 21.13 16.42 -4.11
C PHE A 336 19.73 15.83 -4.32
N MET A 337 19.55 14.53 -4.07
CA MET A 337 18.23 13.89 -4.16
C MET A 337 17.29 14.30 -3.02
N MET A 338 17.82 14.59 -1.84
CA MET A 338 17.00 14.88 -0.66
C MET A 338 16.02 16.06 -0.87
N PRO A 339 16.42 17.21 -1.44
CA PRO A 339 15.47 18.29 -1.75
C PRO A 339 14.39 17.94 -2.78
N ILE A 340 14.64 16.96 -3.65
CA ILE A 340 13.63 16.49 -4.62
C ILE A 340 12.65 15.54 -3.95
N ILE A 341 13.16 14.63 -3.12
CA ILE A 341 12.35 13.60 -2.46
C ILE A 341 11.52 14.21 -1.32
N MET A 342 12.01 15.24 -0.64
CA MET A 342 11.32 15.84 0.51
C MET A 342 9.89 16.32 0.18
N PRO A 343 9.62 17.07 -0.90
CA PRO A 343 8.26 17.38 -1.32
C PRO A 343 7.39 16.13 -1.60
N LEU A 344 7.96 15.06 -2.17
CA LEU A 344 7.23 13.82 -2.41
C LEU A 344 6.84 13.11 -1.11
N ILE A 345 7.76 13.06 -0.14
CA ILE A 345 7.47 12.54 1.21
C ILE A 345 6.38 13.38 1.88
N LEU A 346 6.50 14.71 1.80
CA LEU A 346 5.49 15.62 2.34
C LEU A 346 4.12 15.38 1.68
N ALA A 347 4.08 15.12 0.38
CA ALA A 347 2.85 14.82 -0.34
C ALA A 347 2.18 13.54 0.17
N VAL A 348 2.96 12.47 0.39
CA VAL A 348 2.46 11.22 0.99
C VAL A 348 2.01 11.44 2.43
N TYR A 349 2.77 12.19 3.23
CA TYR A 349 2.40 12.52 4.61
C TYR A 349 1.07 13.27 4.66
N ILE A 350 0.91 14.32 3.85
CA ILE A 350 -0.35 15.08 3.74
C ILE A 350 -1.49 14.18 3.27
N GLY A 351 -1.24 13.32 2.29
CA GLY A 351 -2.23 12.35 1.83
C GLY A 351 -2.68 11.35 2.91
N ILE A 352 -1.78 10.87 3.77
CA ILE A 352 -2.10 9.88 4.81
C ILE A 352 -2.62 10.54 6.08
N PHE A 353 -2.26 11.78 6.41
CA PHE A 353 -2.70 12.38 7.67
C PHE A 353 -3.80 13.41 7.50
N THR A 354 -3.77 14.20 6.41
CA THR A 354 -4.71 15.32 6.25
C THR A 354 -5.85 15.02 5.28
N VAL A 355 -5.58 14.31 4.17
CA VAL A 355 -6.64 13.97 3.21
C VAL A 355 -7.61 12.94 3.80
N ILE A 356 -7.15 12.08 4.71
CA ILE A 356 -8.01 11.10 5.40
C ILE A 356 -9.03 11.80 6.29
N GLU A 357 -8.58 12.80 7.04
CA GLU A 357 -9.40 13.49 8.04
C GLU A 357 -10.27 14.56 7.38
N ASP A 358 -9.70 15.35 6.48
CA ASP A 358 -10.40 16.41 5.76
C ASP A 358 -9.94 16.51 4.30
N PRO A 359 -10.56 15.73 3.39
CA PRO A 359 -10.24 15.75 1.96
C PRO A 359 -10.49 17.10 1.30
N HIS A 360 -11.40 17.92 1.83
CA HIS A 360 -11.76 19.23 1.28
C HIS A 360 -11.11 20.41 2.02
N GLY A 361 -10.39 20.11 3.10
CA GLY A 361 -9.71 21.08 3.94
C GLY A 361 -8.67 21.92 3.21
N MET A 362 -8.27 23.01 3.86
CA MET A 362 -7.33 23.97 3.29
C MET A 362 -5.98 23.32 2.94
N VAL A 363 -5.43 22.49 3.83
CA VAL A 363 -4.13 21.82 3.61
C VAL A 363 -4.21 20.85 2.44
N SER A 364 -5.17 19.92 2.46
CA SER A 364 -5.44 18.98 1.36
C SER A 364 -5.61 19.70 0.03
N THR A 365 -6.39 20.79 0.01
CA THR A 365 -6.64 21.57 -1.18
C THR A 365 -5.40 22.28 -1.70
N VAL A 366 -4.68 23.03 -0.87
CA VAL A 366 -3.49 23.79 -1.29
C VAL A 366 -2.40 22.86 -1.82
N PHE A 367 -2.08 21.79 -1.11
CA PHE A 367 -1.03 20.84 -1.52
C PHE A 367 -1.44 19.98 -2.71
N SER A 368 -2.73 19.89 -3.03
CA SER A 368 -3.18 19.33 -4.31
C SER A 368 -2.97 20.26 -5.50
N PHE A 369 -2.66 21.54 -5.30
CA PHE A 369 -2.33 22.50 -6.36
C PHE A 369 -0.83 22.77 -6.50
N ILE A 370 -0.06 22.60 -5.42
CA ILE A 370 1.40 22.79 -5.45
C ILE A 370 2.03 21.72 -6.36
N PRO A 371 2.70 22.08 -7.46
CA PRO A 371 3.15 21.13 -8.50
C PRO A 371 4.02 19.97 -8.03
N LEU A 372 4.84 20.18 -7.01
CA LEU A 372 5.71 19.13 -6.46
C LEU A 372 4.92 18.11 -5.62
N THR A 373 3.81 18.52 -5.01
CA THR A 373 2.98 17.63 -4.17
C THR A 373 1.70 17.18 -4.86
N SER A 374 1.24 17.92 -5.86
CA SER A 374 -0.04 17.73 -6.52
C SER A 374 -0.23 16.35 -7.16
N PRO A 375 0.77 15.70 -7.79
CA PRO A 375 0.56 14.41 -8.41
C PRO A 375 0.10 13.34 -7.42
N VAL A 376 0.61 13.40 -6.18
CA VAL A 376 0.27 12.45 -5.12
C VAL A 376 -0.99 12.90 -4.38
N VAL A 377 -1.02 14.14 -3.88
CA VAL A 377 -2.12 14.62 -3.02
C VAL A 377 -3.43 14.70 -3.80
N MET A 378 -3.43 15.15 -5.05
CA MET A 378 -4.67 15.24 -5.85
C MET A 378 -5.27 13.84 -6.09
N LEU A 379 -4.46 12.84 -6.38
CA LEU A 379 -4.93 11.46 -6.55
C LEU A 379 -5.56 10.88 -5.29
N MET A 380 -4.98 11.19 -4.13
CA MET A 380 -5.52 10.75 -2.84
C MET A 380 -6.86 11.43 -2.51
N ARG A 381 -7.10 12.64 -3.02
CA ARG A 381 -8.35 13.39 -2.82
C ARG A 381 -9.47 13.01 -3.79
N ILE A 382 -9.15 12.64 -5.03
CA ILE A 382 -10.15 12.38 -6.09
C ILE A 382 -11.30 11.43 -5.69
N PRO A 383 -11.05 10.31 -4.97
CA PRO A 383 -12.12 9.43 -4.51
C PRO A 383 -13.16 10.09 -3.62
N PHE A 384 -12.82 11.22 -2.99
CA PHE A 384 -13.72 12.03 -2.16
C PHE A 384 -14.51 13.09 -2.95
N GLY A 385 -14.55 13.01 -4.29
CA GLY A 385 -15.43 13.86 -5.09
C GLY A 385 -14.85 15.26 -5.38
N VAL A 386 -13.54 15.36 -5.59
CA VAL A 386 -12.91 16.64 -5.98
C VAL A 386 -13.50 17.15 -7.30
N PRO A 387 -13.97 18.42 -7.36
CA PRO A 387 -14.50 18.98 -8.60
C PRO A 387 -13.49 18.93 -9.76
N ILE A 388 -13.97 18.60 -10.97
CA ILE A 388 -13.13 18.42 -12.16
C ILE A 388 -12.28 19.67 -12.45
N TRP A 389 -12.80 20.88 -12.21
CA TRP A 389 -12.04 22.11 -12.42
C TRP A 389 -10.80 22.22 -11.52
N GLN A 390 -10.85 21.70 -10.28
CA GLN A 390 -9.67 21.67 -9.40
C GLN A 390 -8.61 20.72 -9.95
N GLN A 391 -9.04 19.57 -10.47
CA GLN A 391 -8.15 18.60 -11.09
C GLN A 391 -7.47 19.19 -12.33
N ILE A 392 -8.23 19.86 -13.20
CA ILE A 392 -7.72 20.54 -14.40
C ILE A 392 -6.78 21.68 -14.02
N LEU A 393 -7.16 22.53 -13.06
CA LEU A 393 -6.31 23.65 -12.63
C LEU A 393 -4.98 23.15 -12.05
N SER A 394 -5.02 22.12 -11.21
CA SER A 394 -3.81 21.48 -10.69
C SER A 394 -2.94 20.90 -11.81
N LEU A 395 -3.54 20.24 -12.79
CA LEU A 395 -2.82 19.71 -13.96
C LEU A 395 -2.18 20.83 -14.80
N VAL A 396 -2.87 21.95 -15.00
CA VAL A 396 -2.33 23.11 -15.73
C VAL A 396 -1.16 23.73 -14.98
N LEU A 397 -1.26 23.90 -13.65
CA LEU A 397 -0.17 24.37 -12.80
C LEU A 397 1.03 23.42 -12.84
N LEU A 398 0.77 22.11 -12.83
CA LEU A 398 1.79 21.07 -12.94
C LEU A 398 2.53 21.13 -14.27
N ILE A 399 1.80 21.22 -15.40
CA ILE A 399 2.40 21.33 -16.74
C ILE A 399 3.17 22.65 -16.89
N GLY A 400 2.62 23.77 -16.42
CA GLY A 400 3.30 25.06 -16.45
C GLY A 400 4.59 25.05 -15.63
N SER A 401 4.55 24.43 -14.47
CA SER A 401 5.73 24.27 -13.61
C SER A 401 6.76 23.33 -14.23
N PHE A 402 6.33 22.26 -14.88
CA PHE A 402 7.22 21.40 -15.67
C PHE A 402 7.98 22.19 -16.74
N MET A 403 7.31 23.06 -17.50
CA MET A 403 7.98 23.90 -18.52
C MET A 403 9.03 24.82 -17.88
N CYS A 404 8.70 25.40 -16.73
CA CYS A 404 9.61 26.24 -15.95
C CYS A 404 10.83 25.43 -15.46
N THR A 405 10.60 24.25 -14.87
CA THR A 405 11.65 23.38 -14.37
C THR A 405 12.53 22.83 -15.48
N VAL A 406 11.99 22.49 -16.64
CA VAL A 406 12.78 22.11 -17.82
C VAL A 406 13.69 23.25 -18.26
N TRP A 407 13.20 24.49 -18.26
CA TRP A 407 14.02 25.64 -18.60
C TRP A 407 15.21 25.79 -17.64
N PHE A 408 14.98 25.67 -16.32
CA PHE A 408 16.04 25.66 -15.31
C PHE A 408 17.00 24.48 -15.47
N ALA A 409 16.45 23.27 -15.62
CA ALA A 409 17.21 22.03 -15.77
C ALA A 409 18.10 22.08 -17.02
N ALA A 410 17.61 22.65 -18.13
CA ALA A 410 18.38 22.75 -19.36
C ALA A 410 19.60 23.68 -19.23
N LYS A 411 19.51 24.73 -18.41
CA LYS A 411 20.66 25.60 -18.11
C LYS A 411 21.70 24.90 -17.27
N ILE A 412 21.27 24.21 -16.21
CA ILE A 412 22.14 23.38 -15.38
C ILE A 412 22.79 22.29 -16.24
N TYR A 413 22.01 21.66 -17.12
CA TYR A 413 22.47 20.63 -18.03
C TYR A 413 23.56 21.16 -18.96
N ARG A 414 23.36 22.33 -19.58
CA ARG A 414 24.33 22.93 -20.51
C ARG A 414 25.72 23.14 -19.87
N VAL A 415 25.76 23.59 -18.61
CA VAL A 415 27.01 23.89 -17.91
C VAL A 415 27.58 22.62 -17.25
N GLY A 416 26.74 21.91 -16.48
CA GLY A 416 27.15 20.76 -15.69
C GLY A 416 27.69 19.61 -16.53
N ILE A 417 27.11 19.38 -17.71
CA ILE A 417 27.50 18.24 -18.56
C ILE A 417 28.93 18.34 -19.10
N LEU A 418 29.52 19.55 -19.13
CA LEU A 418 30.90 19.80 -19.56
C LEU A 418 31.89 19.98 -18.40
N MET A 419 31.39 20.01 -17.16
CA MET A 419 32.22 20.18 -15.97
C MET A 419 32.59 18.83 -15.38
N TYR A 420 33.89 18.57 -15.23
CA TYR A 420 34.43 17.32 -14.67
C TYR A 420 35.25 17.58 -13.40
N GLY A 421 35.21 16.64 -12.46
CA GLY A 421 36.16 16.49 -11.37
C GLY A 421 35.91 17.37 -10.14
N LYS A 422 34.89 18.23 -10.14
CA LYS A 422 34.52 19.05 -8.97
C LYS A 422 33.05 18.86 -8.64
N LYS A 423 32.76 18.36 -7.43
CA LYS A 423 31.40 18.30 -6.88
C LYS A 423 30.85 19.72 -6.73
N PRO A 424 29.80 20.10 -7.46
CA PRO A 424 29.29 21.47 -7.41
C PRO A 424 28.61 21.74 -6.07
N SER A 425 28.78 22.94 -5.53
CA SER A 425 27.98 23.41 -4.38
C SER A 425 26.57 23.82 -4.84
N TYR A 426 25.58 23.80 -3.94
CA TYR A 426 24.26 24.43 -4.17
C TYR A 426 24.38 25.89 -4.66
N LYS A 427 25.38 26.64 -4.17
CA LYS A 427 25.65 28.03 -4.60
C LYS A 427 26.15 28.09 -6.05
N GLU A 428 26.86 27.07 -6.51
CA GLU A 428 27.37 27.00 -7.88
C GLU A 428 26.25 26.60 -8.85
N LEU A 429 25.40 25.64 -8.48
CA LEU A 429 24.21 25.29 -9.26
C LEU A 429 23.29 26.51 -9.49
N ALA A 430 23.09 27.32 -8.45
CA ALA A 430 22.31 28.56 -8.55
C ALA A 430 22.97 29.60 -9.48
N LYS A 431 24.30 29.63 -9.58
CA LYS A 431 25.00 30.51 -10.53
C LYS A 431 24.83 30.04 -11.97
N TRP A 432 24.81 28.73 -12.22
CA TRP A 432 24.64 28.17 -13.57
C TRP A 432 23.32 28.55 -14.22
N ILE A 433 22.28 28.81 -13.42
CA ILE A 433 20.99 29.32 -13.89
C ILE A 433 21.09 30.71 -14.54
N LYS A 434 22.12 31.51 -14.23
CA LYS A 434 22.31 32.84 -14.84
C LYS A 434 23.01 32.79 -16.20
N TYR A 435 23.70 31.69 -16.51
CA TYR A 435 24.31 31.42 -17.81
C TYR A 435 23.32 30.70 -18.74
#